data_AF-A0A9W9ZQD2-F1
#
_entry.id   AF-A0A9W9ZQD2-F1
#
_cell.length_a   1.000
_cell.length_b   1.000
_cell.length_c   1.000
_cell.angle_alpha   90.00
_cell.angle_beta   90.00
_cell.angle_gamma   90.00
#
_symmetry.space_group_name_H-M   'P 1'
#
loop_
_entity.id
_entity.type
_entity.pdbx_description
1 polymer ?
#
loop_
_entity_poly.entity_id
_entity_poly.type
_entity_poly.pdbx_seq_one_letter_code
_entity_poly.pdbx_strand_id
1 'polypeptide(L)'
;MAAASLSFESLGIGCKPAINKFDRAHCKRRTLKKRFEAFQRRRWFRTSEQPTVPSSVPKLYCKNHVEARGHCTADRAPAEDPAYARRDQRRRKKTKVLKRMELFVLDNSLRESTVGQLRGHTIENKWKIYNEIKKVGFKHIIVASFSHMTRLGDTFCRQLKERGEDFTNLYAFTEFLESIGKDGIPDVKAIPIGLLKMKELGIKNVIIEMDLVYRGIDYKKFKVEAINDLLSERMAWIRKHLSQDSKVFVNLRDLPDAMIKRPKRIFKVISYLSSLPPNERPFGLVYEESGKYLPEQLGAWTAAVRREMDACGFKDGHLLVHVHEQWGMADSTQLQCLANGANGIWASLIIQGASMGHSCSTVTLMNLARLGNKKVLEQYNCTALREAAQEVCRITTGFEPNPLQVVYGERALDMVFGMPNFTPGKKEFNMAKFFGEKPVMRMTTLASPMMIVQRLNKLFGEDPQFTEERGQRMKEVMLEDLHKNIKEEYMSAVGIAMLFDRSGGNLTEEMSEVIAQVKPKTAHAQELIAEIHAMWDEWDLRDGEKDDQLEFDAFYNGFLAPYFGCYRCDETKQALKAIDMDEDGTVDWNEFALYLKWAMRQYPQTKTAEDLLSVAFRKGLIPAMQDEVLKQS
;
A
#
# COMPACT_ATOMS: atom_id res chain seq x y z
N MET A 1 29.28 2.60 49.45
CA MET A 1 29.55 1.35 50.19
C MET A 1 28.84 0.20 49.48
N ALA A 2 29.57 -0.92 49.40
CA ALA A 2 29.34 -2.21 48.75
C ALA A 2 27.94 -2.66 48.28
N ALA A 3 27.97 -3.28 47.10
CA ALA A 3 26.96 -4.17 46.52
C ALA A 3 26.83 -5.51 47.29
N ALA A 4 25.69 -6.18 47.12
CA ALA A 4 25.55 -7.60 47.44
C ALA A 4 24.63 -8.32 46.44
N SER A 5 25.25 -9.18 45.65
CA SER A 5 24.69 -10.30 44.90
C SER A 5 24.39 -11.48 45.82
N LEU A 6 23.31 -12.24 45.61
CA LEU A 6 23.18 -13.60 46.12
C LEU A 6 22.55 -14.58 45.12
N SER A 7 23.16 -15.75 45.16
CA SER A 7 23.08 -16.98 44.37
C SER A 7 21.77 -17.76 44.43
N PHE A 8 21.52 -18.55 43.38
CA PHE A 8 20.57 -19.66 43.35
C PHE A 8 21.32 -20.99 43.38
N GLU A 9 20.99 -21.85 44.34
CA GLU A 9 21.37 -23.27 44.36
C GLU A 9 20.14 -24.16 44.57
N SER A 10 20.06 -25.16 43.68
CA SER A 10 19.58 -26.55 43.86
C SER A 10 18.27 -26.86 44.61
N LEU A 11 17.34 -27.46 43.88
CA LEU A 11 16.63 -28.67 44.33
C LEU A 11 16.46 -29.62 43.13
N GLY A 12 17.12 -30.76 43.19
CA GLY A 12 16.93 -31.89 42.30
C GLY A 12 16.24 -33.04 43.06
N ILE A 13 15.22 -33.65 42.46
CA ILE A 13 14.79 -35.03 42.73
C ILE A 13 14.45 -35.65 41.38
N GLY A 14 15.11 -36.76 41.04
CA GLY A 14 14.99 -37.46 39.76
C GLY A 14 14.13 -38.72 39.82
N CYS A 15 13.90 -39.34 38.65
CA CYS A 15 14.28 -40.73 38.38
C CYS A 15 13.89 -41.20 36.95
N LYS A 16 14.92 -41.65 36.21
CA LYS A 16 15.00 -42.73 35.18
C LYS A 16 14.20 -42.61 33.86
N PRO A 17 14.86 -42.99 32.75
CA PRO A 17 14.49 -44.27 32.14
C PRO A 17 15.70 -45.14 31.74
N ALA A 18 15.43 -46.44 31.59
CA ALA A 18 16.35 -47.48 31.19
C ALA A 18 16.01 -47.99 29.77
N ILE A 19 17.06 -48.09 28.92
CA ILE A 19 17.42 -49.26 28.09
C ILE A 19 16.43 -49.59 26.92
N ASN A 20 16.79 -49.70 25.63
CA ASN A 20 17.95 -50.37 25.02
C ASN A 20 18.12 -50.06 23.51
N LYS A 21 19.37 -50.22 23.05
CA LYS A 21 19.83 -50.75 21.74
C LYS A 21 19.54 -49.98 20.45
N PHE A 22 20.59 -49.35 19.92
CA PHE A 22 21.23 -49.82 18.69
C PHE A 22 22.71 -49.42 18.72
N ASP A 23 23.59 -50.42 18.61
CA ASP A 23 25.04 -50.26 18.58
C ASP A 23 25.59 -50.88 17.28
N ARG A 24 26.73 -50.33 16.89
CA ARG A 24 27.71 -50.71 15.85
C ARG A 24 27.42 -50.25 14.41
N ALA A 25 28.09 -49.23 13.87
CA ALA A 25 29.54 -48.94 13.71
C ALA A 25 30.05 -49.34 12.32
N HIS A 26 30.41 -48.35 11.48
CA HIS A 26 31.81 -48.11 11.09
C HIS A 26 31.97 -46.87 10.18
N CYS A 27 32.71 -45.90 10.71
CA CYS A 27 33.88 -45.24 10.10
C CYS A 27 33.88 -44.91 8.58
N LYS A 28 33.74 -43.60 8.26
CA LYS A 28 34.80 -42.81 7.58
C LYS A 28 34.40 -41.34 7.46
N ARG A 29 35.01 -40.49 8.30
CA ARG A 29 35.14 -39.04 8.09
C ARG A 29 36.02 -38.81 6.85
N ARG A 30 35.48 -38.22 5.79
CA ARG A 30 36.23 -37.46 4.78
C ARG A 30 35.29 -36.51 4.03
N THR A 31 35.85 -35.37 3.67
CA THR A 31 35.35 -34.35 2.72
C THR A 31 34.21 -33.41 3.14
N LEU A 32 34.53 -32.46 4.03
CA LEU A 32 33.92 -31.10 4.01
C LEU A 32 34.93 -30.04 4.48
N LYS A 33 36.19 -30.17 4.03
CA LYS A 33 37.30 -29.22 4.28
C LYS A 33 38.11 -28.93 3.01
N LYS A 34 37.45 -28.81 1.86
CA LYS A 34 38.09 -28.52 0.56
C LYS A 34 37.38 -27.50 -0.33
N ARG A 35 36.38 -26.75 0.18
CA ARG A 35 35.72 -25.68 -0.60
C ARG A 35 35.76 -24.29 0.03
N PHE A 36 36.44 -24.13 1.15
CA PHE A 36 36.53 -22.83 1.84
C PHE A 36 37.94 -22.20 1.84
N GLU A 37 38.97 -22.89 1.30
CA GLU A 37 40.36 -22.41 1.29
C GLU A 37 40.86 -21.89 -0.07
N ALA A 38 39.99 -21.76 -1.09
CA ALA A 38 40.41 -21.35 -2.44
C ALA A 38 40.05 -19.91 -2.85
N PHE A 39 39.40 -19.10 -1.99
CA PHE A 39 38.88 -17.80 -2.41
C PHE A 39 39.47 -16.57 -1.70
N GLN A 40 40.44 -16.73 -0.79
CA GLN A 40 40.93 -15.60 0.03
C GLN A 40 42.45 -15.41 0.15
N ARG A 41 43.28 -15.90 -0.78
CA ARG A 41 44.70 -15.49 -0.81
C ARG A 41 45.24 -15.33 -2.23
N ARG A 42 45.30 -14.07 -2.68
CA ARG A 42 46.38 -13.40 -3.44
C ARG A 42 45.77 -12.24 -4.24
N ARG A 43 46.28 -11.01 -4.29
CA ARG A 43 47.10 -10.15 -3.42
C ARG A 43 47.03 -8.78 -4.13
N TRP A 44 46.85 -7.70 -3.38
CA TRP A 44 47.07 -6.33 -3.86
C TRP A 44 48.55 -6.10 -4.19
N PHE A 45 48.88 -5.42 -5.29
CA PHE A 45 49.47 -4.06 -5.32
C PHE A 45 49.66 -3.53 -6.77
N ARG A 46 49.53 -2.20 -6.88
CA ARG A 46 49.60 -1.28 -8.02
C ARG A 46 50.74 -1.52 -9.03
N THR A 47 50.48 -1.17 -10.30
CA THR A 47 51.18 -0.09 -11.03
C THR A 47 50.36 0.42 -12.22
N SER A 48 50.53 1.70 -12.50
CA SER A 48 50.06 2.49 -13.64
C SER A 48 50.31 1.86 -15.00
N GLU A 49 49.32 1.88 -15.89
CA GLU A 49 49.47 2.12 -17.34
C GLU A 49 48.08 2.10 -18.00
N GLN A 50 47.76 3.13 -18.78
CA GLN A 50 46.56 3.19 -19.62
C GLN A 50 46.66 2.14 -20.74
N PRO A 51 45.61 1.33 -21.00
CA PRO A 51 45.55 0.56 -22.23
C PRO A 51 44.64 1.25 -23.26
N THR A 52 45.24 1.48 -24.42
CA THR A 52 44.65 1.88 -25.68
C THR A 52 43.57 0.90 -26.16
N VAL A 53 42.49 1.44 -26.73
CA VAL A 53 41.36 0.68 -27.30
C VAL A 53 41.78 0.06 -28.64
N PRO A 54 41.66 -1.27 -28.86
CA PRO A 54 41.86 -1.86 -30.17
C PRO A 54 40.60 -1.70 -31.03
N SER A 55 40.77 -1.03 -32.16
CA SER A 55 39.83 -0.96 -33.28
C SER A 55 39.60 -2.34 -33.90
N SER A 56 38.39 -2.88 -33.80
CA SER A 56 37.79 -3.77 -34.82
C SER A 56 36.39 -4.24 -34.40
N VAL A 57 35.37 -3.50 -34.83
CA VAL A 57 34.01 -4.03 -34.93
C VAL A 57 33.64 -4.03 -36.42
N PRO A 58 33.24 -5.16 -37.02
CA PRO A 58 32.88 -5.22 -38.44
C PRO A 58 31.59 -4.44 -38.70
N LYS A 59 31.67 -3.48 -39.63
CA LYS A 59 30.52 -2.80 -40.25
C LYS A 59 29.72 -3.80 -41.09
N LEU A 60 28.54 -4.22 -40.63
CA LEU A 60 27.55 -4.83 -41.51
C LEU A 60 26.82 -3.72 -42.28
N TYR A 61 27.23 -3.54 -43.54
CA TYR A 61 26.52 -2.77 -44.56
C TYR A 61 25.19 -3.47 -44.88
N CYS A 62 24.05 -2.81 -44.63
CA CYS A 62 22.81 -3.13 -45.34
C CYS A 62 22.83 -2.43 -46.70
N LYS A 63 22.95 -3.23 -47.75
CA LYS A 63 22.80 -2.82 -49.14
C LYS A 63 21.34 -2.45 -49.43
N ASN A 64 21.21 -1.40 -50.23
CA ASN A 64 20.01 -0.94 -50.90
C ASN A 64 19.25 -2.08 -51.59
N HIS A 65 17.96 -2.20 -51.26
CA HIS A 65 16.94 -2.65 -52.22
C HIS A 65 15.83 -1.60 -52.22
N VAL A 66 16.01 -0.61 -53.09
CA VAL A 66 14.95 0.25 -53.61
C VAL A 66 14.33 -0.54 -54.76
N GLU A 67 13.06 -0.94 -54.63
CA GLU A 67 12.06 -1.06 -55.72
C GLU A 67 10.88 -1.94 -55.26
N ALA A 68 9.84 -1.28 -54.75
CA ALA A 68 8.42 -1.61 -54.91
C ALA A 68 7.61 -0.55 -54.17
N ARG A 69 7.45 0.64 -54.78
CA ARG A 69 6.52 1.66 -54.31
C ARG A 69 5.09 1.17 -54.58
N GLY A 70 4.55 0.39 -53.65
CA GLY A 70 3.11 0.34 -53.41
C GLY A 70 2.73 1.61 -52.66
N HIS A 71 1.85 2.44 -53.22
CA HIS A 71 1.28 3.59 -52.55
C HIS A 71 0.59 3.17 -51.24
N CYS A 72 1.27 3.34 -50.10
CA CYS A 72 0.61 3.42 -48.82
C CYS A 72 -0.12 4.76 -48.76
N THR A 73 -1.43 4.73 -48.99
CA THR A 73 -2.35 5.83 -48.69
C THR A 73 -2.41 6.02 -47.17
N ALA A 74 -1.43 6.72 -46.62
CA ALA A 74 -1.38 7.12 -45.23
C ALA A 74 -2.12 8.45 -45.03
N ASP A 75 -3.43 8.48 -45.33
CA ASP A 75 -4.29 9.67 -45.11
C ASP A 75 -5.78 9.29 -45.00
N ARG A 76 -6.11 8.19 -44.31
CA ARG A 76 -7.49 8.01 -43.81
C ARG A 76 -7.52 8.34 -42.34
N ALA A 77 -8.35 9.32 -41.97
CA ALA A 77 -8.63 9.65 -40.59
C ALA A 77 -9.00 8.37 -39.80
N PRO A 78 -8.61 8.22 -38.52
CA PRO A 78 -8.86 7.00 -37.75
C PRO A 78 -10.32 6.53 -37.75
N ALA A 79 -11.26 7.46 -37.93
CA ALA A 79 -12.69 7.21 -37.98
C ALA A 79 -13.15 6.42 -39.23
N GLU A 80 -12.36 6.39 -40.30
CA GLU A 80 -12.71 5.74 -41.57
C GLU A 80 -12.16 4.31 -41.71
N ASP A 81 -11.34 3.84 -40.76
CA ASP A 81 -10.93 2.44 -40.70
C ASP A 81 -12.03 1.59 -40.02
N PRO A 82 -12.69 0.66 -40.75
CA PRO A 82 -13.71 -0.21 -40.18
C PRO A 82 -13.22 -1.04 -38.99
N ALA A 83 -11.93 -1.37 -38.92
CA ALA A 83 -11.35 -2.08 -37.79
C ALA A 83 -11.27 -1.18 -36.55
N TYR A 84 -10.85 0.08 -36.70
CA TYR A 84 -10.87 1.07 -35.62
C TYR A 84 -12.30 1.32 -35.12
N ALA A 85 -13.26 1.54 -36.02
CA ALA A 85 -14.66 1.76 -35.67
C ALA A 85 -15.24 0.59 -34.85
N ARG A 86 -14.97 -0.66 -35.22
CA ARG A 86 -15.39 -1.85 -34.46
C ARG A 86 -14.74 -1.92 -33.07
N ARG A 87 -13.45 -1.59 -32.96
CA ARG A 87 -12.73 -1.55 -31.67
C ARG A 87 -13.29 -0.47 -30.76
N ASP A 88 -13.51 0.73 -31.29
CA ASP A 88 -14.08 1.84 -30.53
C ASP A 88 -15.52 1.54 -30.08
N GLN A 89 -16.33 0.92 -30.94
CA GLN A 89 -17.67 0.47 -30.55
C GLN A 89 -17.63 -0.54 -29.38
N ARG A 90 -16.71 -1.52 -29.42
CA ARG A 90 -16.53 -2.47 -28.30
C ARG A 90 -16.09 -1.76 -27.03
N ARG A 91 -15.15 -0.82 -27.12
CA ARG A 91 -14.69 0.02 -25.99
C ARG A 91 -15.86 0.80 -25.38
N ARG A 92 -16.65 1.49 -26.20
CA ARG A 92 -17.84 2.24 -25.74
C ARG A 92 -18.87 1.33 -25.06
N LYS A 93 -19.08 0.11 -25.56
CA LYS A 93 -19.98 -0.87 -24.90
C LYS A 93 -19.47 -1.25 -23.50
N LYS A 94 -18.18 -1.59 -23.38
CA LYS A 94 -17.55 -1.90 -22.08
C LYS A 94 -17.68 -0.73 -21.09
N THR A 95 -17.36 0.48 -21.52
CA THR A 95 -17.51 1.68 -20.67
C THR A 95 -18.96 1.92 -20.25
N LYS A 96 -19.95 1.69 -21.13
CA LYS A 96 -21.37 1.82 -20.77
C LYS A 96 -21.80 0.84 -19.68
N VAL A 97 -21.28 -0.40 -19.69
CA VAL A 97 -21.51 -1.39 -18.62
C VAL A 97 -20.98 -0.85 -17.29
N LEU A 98 -19.70 -0.47 -17.26
CA LEU A 98 -19.04 0.02 -16.04
C LEU A 98 -19.70 1.27 -15.44
N LYS A 99 -20.31 2.14 -16.26
CA LYS A 99 -21.02 3.34 -15.80
C LYS A 99 -22.41 3.08 -15.20
N ARG A 100 -23.00 1.91 -15.43
CA ARG A 100 -24.42 1.63 -15.11
C ARG A 100 -24.63 0.42 -14.22
N MET A 101 -23.61 -0.40 -14.05
CA MET A 101 -23.70 -1.59 -13.23
C MET A 101 -23.85 -1.25 -11.75
N GLU A 102 -24.60 -2.07 -11.05
CA GLU A 102 -24.44 -2.24 -9.61
C GLU A 102 -23.20 -3.09 -9.38
N LEU A 103 -22.52 -2.84 -8.27
CA LEU A 103 -21.37 -3.64 -7.88
C LEU A 103 -21.70 -4.39 -6.60
N PHE A 104 -21.48 -5.71 -6.61
CA PHE A 104 -21.44 -6.51 -5.40
C PHE A 104 -20.00 -6.52 -4.86
N VAL A 105 -19.77 -6.00 -3.66
CA VAL A 105 -18.46 -6.07 -2.99
C VAL A 105 -18.53 -7.14 -1.91
N LEU A 106 -17.74 -8.21 -2.09
CA LEU A 106 -17.43 -9.18 -1.04
C LEU A 106 -16.09 -8.80 -0.41
N ASP A 107 -16.14 -8.09 0.71
CA ASP A 107 -14.95 -7.56 1.37
C ASP A 107 -14.13 -8.69 2.01
N ASN A 108 -12.83 -8.68 1.74
CA ASN A 108 -11.85 -9.62 2.26
C ASN A 108 -10.78 -8.95 3.12
N SER A 109 -11.02 -7.73 3.61
CA SER A 109 -10.02 -6.93 4.33
C SER A 109 -9.61 -7.53 5.68
N LEU A 110 -10.40 -8.44 6.27
CA LEU A 110 -10.07 -9.14 7.51
C LEU A 110 -9.24 -10.42 7.33
N ARG A 111 -9.08 -10.89 6.08
CA ARG A 111 -8.34 -12.13 5.74
C ARG A 111 -7.23 -11.87 4.75
N GLU A 112 -7.50 -11.19 3.64
CA GLU A 112 -6.56 -11.05 2.52
C GLU A 112 -5.31 -10.28 2.91
N SER A 113 -5.53 -9.12 3.53
CA SER A 113 -4.50 -8.30 4.13
C SER A 113 -3.60 -9.10 5.07
N THR A 114 -4.12 -10.10 5.79
CA THR A 114 -3.33 -10.93 6.71
C THR A 114 -2.35 -11.86 5.98
N VAL A 115 -2.68 -12.31 4.77
CA VAL A 115 -1.83 -13.24 4.00
C VAL A 115 -0.59 -12.55 3.43
N GLY A 116 -0.70 -11.25 3.13
CA GLY A 116 0.37 -10.45 2.54
C GLY A 116 1.38 -9.86 3.52
N GLN A 117 1.16 -9.97 4.83
CA GLN A 117 1.99 -9.30 5.83
C GLN A 117 3.01 -10.20 6.49
N LEU A 118 4.13 -9.57 6.90
CA LEU A 118 5.15 -10.19 7.75
C LEU A 118 4.71 -10.28 9.22
N ARG A 119 3.71 -9.48 9.62
CA ARG A 119 3.15 -9.44 10.98
C ARG A 119 1.65 -9.69 10.89
N GLY A 120 1.17 -10.71 11.61
CA GLY A 120 -0.26 -11.04 11.62
C GLY A 120 -1.09 -10.00 12.38
N HIS A 121 -2.37 -9.88 12.01
CA HIS A 121 -3.31 -9.01 12.70
C HIS A 121 -3.66 -9.54 14.09
N THR A 122 -3.64 -8.68 15.11
CA THR A 122 -4.22 -8.97 16.43
C THR A 122 -5.76 -8.89 16.38
N ILE A 123 -6.42 -9.27 17.48
CA ILE A 123 -7.87 -9.07 17.63
C ILE A 123 -8.25 -7.58 17.58
N GLU A 124 -7.45 -6.71 18.19
CA GLU A 124 -7.65 -5.27 18.13
C GLU A 124 -7.55 -4.75 16.69
N ASN A 125 -6.55 -5.22 15.92
CA ASN A 125 -6.42 -4.86 14.51
C ASN A 125 -7.66 -5.27 13.72
N LYS A 126 -8.18 -6.50 13.93
CA LYS A 126 -9.41 -6.96 13.26
C LYS A 126 -10.62 -6.07 13.58
N TRP A 127 -10.80 -5.64 14.84
CA TRP A 127 -11.87 -4.71 15.20
C TRP A 127 -11.72 -3.35 14.53
N LYS A 128 -10.51 -2.77 14.51
CA LYS A 128 -10.26 -1.49 13.84
C LYS A 128 -10.56 -1.59 12.34
N ILE A 129 -10.06 -2.63 11.67
CA ILE A 129 -10.34 -2.89 10.24
C ILE A 129 -11.85 -3.07 10.01
N TYR A 130 -12.54 -3.84 10.85
CA TYR A 130 -13.98 -4.06 10.75
C TYR A 130 -14.78 -2.75 10.83
N ASN A 131 -14.37 -1.82 11.68
CA ASN A 131 -15.00 -0.50 11.77
C ASN A 131 -14.77 0.33 10.51
N GLU A 132 -13.56 0.31 9.93
CA GLU A 132 -13.27 1.00 8.66
C GLU A 132 -14.10 0.44 7.49
N ILE A 133 -14.27 -0.89 7.42
CA ILE A 133 -15.15 -1.55 6.44
C ILE A 133 -16.59 -1.02 6.56
N LYS A 134 -17.12 -0.89 7.78
CA LYS A 134 -18.47 -0.40 8.04
C LYS A 134 -18.64 1.08 7.64
N LYS A 135 -17.64 1.94 7.83
CA LYS A 135 -17.69 3.36 7.42
C LYS A 135 -17.90 3.54 5.90
N VAL A 136 -17.33 2.64 5.10
CA VAL A 136 -17.48 2.63 3.63
C VAL A 136 -18.87 2.09 3.21
N GLY A 137 -19.55 1.35 4.09
CA GLY A 137 -20.87 0.77 3.83
C GLY A 137 -20.82 -0.61 3.19
N PHE A 138 -19.70 -1.33 3.30
CA PHE A 138 -19.62 -2.72 2.84
C PHE A 138 -20.47 -3.63 3.74
N LYS A 139 -21.42 -4.33 3.12
CA LYS A 139 -22.37 -5.19 3.82
C LYS A 139 -21.93 -6.64 3.87
N HIS A 140 -21.26 -7.14 2.81
CA HIS A 140 -20.85 -8.52 2.69
C HIS A 140 -19.37 -8.66 3.06
N ILE A 141 -19.10 -9.28 4.21
CA ILE A 141 -17.76 -9.27 4.82
C ILE A 141 -17.30 -10.71 5.09
N ILE A 142 -16.11 -11.05 4.62
CA ILE A 142 -15.44 -12.31 4.94
C ILE A 142 -14.71 -12.15 6.27
N VAL A 143 -15.13 -12.92 7.28
CA VAL A 143 -14.58 -12.81 8.64
C VAL A 143 -13.53 -13.87 8.96
N ALA A 144 -13.55 -15.01 8.26
CA ALA A 144 -12.64 -16.13 8.53
C ALA A 144 -12.42 -17.08 7.35
N SER A 145 -11.30 -17.80 7.42
CA SER A 145 -11.06 -19.06 6.71
C SER A 145 -10.62 -20.08 7.76
N PHE A 146 -11.46 -21.08 8.00
CA PHE A 146 -11.32 -22.01 9.11
C PHE A 146 -10.42 -23.19 8.74
N SER A 147 -9.67 -23.67 9.72
CA SER A 147 -8.90 -24.92 9.65
C SER A 147 -9.03 -25.70 10.96
N HIS A 148 -8.37 -26.85 11.07
CA HIS A 148 -8.34 -27.65 12.30
C HIS A 148 -7.77 -26.93 13.52
N MET A 149 -6.95 -25.90 13.33
CA MET A 149 -6.43 -25.10 14.43
C MET A 149 -7.41 -23.99 14.80
N THR A 150 -7.52 -23.68 16.10
CA THR A 150 -8.17 -22.45 16.54
C THR A 150 -7.30 -21.27 16.15
N ARG A 151 -7.79 -20.43 15.23
CA ARG A 151 -7.10 -19.24 14.74
C ARG A 151 -7.76 -18.00 15.33
N LEU A 152 -7.17 -16.82 15.09
CA LEU A 152 -7.77 -15.56 15.51
C LEU A 152 -9.15 -15.31 14.88
N GLY A 153 -9.43 -15.90 13.71
CA GLY A 153 -10.76 -15.84 13.11
C GLY A 153 -11.84 -16.42 14.02
N ASP A 154 -11.57 -17.56 14.66
CA ASP A 154 -12.49 -18.23 15.59
C ASP A 154 -12.81 -17.34 16.80
N THR A 155 -11.78 -16.72 17.40
CA THR A 155 -11.95 -15.79 18.53
C THR A 155 -12.68 -14.52 18.13
N PHE A 156 -12.34 -13.94 16.98
CA PHE A 156 -13.01 -12.74 16.48
C PHE A 156 -14.49 -12.98 16.21
N CYS A 157 -14.85 -14.11 15.61
CA CYS A 157 -16.26 -14.46 15.38
C CYS A 157 -17.04 -14.66 16.69
N ARG A 158 -16.42 -15.23 17.73
CA ARG A 158 -17.04 -15.29 19.07
C ARG A 158 -17.32 -13.91 19.64
N GLN A 159 -16.34 -12.99 19.54
CA GLN A 159 -16.53 -11.61 20.01
C GLN A 159 -17.59 -10.85 19.20
N LEU A 160 -17.69 -11.06 17.89
CA LEU A 160 -18.77 -10.48 17.08
C LEU A 160 -20.14 -10.94 17.61
N LYS A 161 -20.29 -12.23 17.93
CA LYS A 161 -21.52 -12.80 18.48
C LYS A 161 -21.83 -12.25 19.87
N GLU A 162 -20.83 -12.20 20.76
CA GLU A 162 -20.95 -11.68 22.12
C GLU A 162 -21.36 -10.19 22.14
N ARG A 163 -20.91 -9.41 21.16
CA ARG A 163 -21.29 -8.00 21.00
C ARG A 163 -22.59 -7.78 20.21
N GLY A 164 -23.26 -8.84 19.80
CA GLY A 164 -24.54 -8.76 19.08
C GLY A 164 -24.43 -8.17 17.67
N GLU A 165 -23.28 -8.29 17.00
CA GLU A 165 -23.15 -7.91 15.59
C GLU A 165 -24.06 -8.77 14.70
N ASP A 166 -24.45 -8.23 13.55
CA ASP A 166 -25.36 -8.91 12.61
C ASP A 166 -24.61 -9.89 11.70
N PHE A 167 -24.93 -11.18 11.81
CA PHE A 167 -24.31 -12.25 11.02
C PHE A 167 -24.97 -12.45 9.65
N THR A 168 -26.01 -11.68 9.32
CA THR A 168 -26.81 -11.84 8.08
C THR A 168 -25.96 -11.84 6.82
N ASN A 169 -24.91 -11.02 6.77
CA ASN A 169 -24.03 -10.87 5.61
C ASN A 169 -22.55 -11.14 5.94
N LEU A 170 -22.28 -11.92 6.98
CA LEU A 170 -20.94 -12.41 7.27
C LEU A 170 -20.69 -13.75 6.58
N TYR A 171 -19.51 -13.91 6.00
CA TYR A 171 -19.09 -15.07 5.23
C TYR A 171 -17.82 -15.67 5.82
N ALA A 172 -17.65 -16.98 5.65
CA ALA A 172 -16.37 -17.63 5.88
C ALA A 172 -16.07 -18.67 4.78
N PHE A 173 -14.81 -19.03 4.67
CA PHE A 173 -14.34 -20.06 3.74
C PHE A 173 -14.39 -21.46 4.36
N THR A 174 -14.70 -22.43 3.52
CA THR A 174 -14.51 -23.86 3.77
C THR A 174 -13.95 -24.53 2.52
N GLU A 175 -13.11 -25.54 2.71
CA GLU A 175 -12.71 -26.40 1.60
C GLU A 175 -13.90 -27.24 1.12
N PHE A 176 -13.91 -27.58 -0.17
CA PHE A 176 -14.88 -28.51 -0.77
C PHE A 176 -14.72 -29.93 -0.23
N LEU A 177 -13.48 -30.32 0.06
CA LEU A 177 -13.09 -31.65 0.54
C LEU A 177 -12.36 -31.52 1.85
N GLU A 178 -12.61 -32.45 2.78
CA GLU A 178 -11.86 -32.53 4.03
C GLU A 178 -10.49 -33.21 3.82
N SER A 179 -10.47 -34.30 3.05
CA SER A 179 -9.24 -35.04 2.78
C SER A 179 -9.31 -35.80 1.46
N ILE A 180 -8.14 -36.22 0.98
CA ILE A 180 -7.98 -37.02 -0.23
C ILE A 180 -7.22 -38.29 0.12
N GLY A 181 -7.76 -39.44 -0.27
CA GLY A 181 -7.13 -40.74 -0.07
C GLY A 181 -5.82 -40.89 -0.83
N LYS A 182 -4.97 -41.82 -0.39
CA LYS A 182 -3.68 -42.12 -1.04
C LYS A 182 -3.82 -42.60 -2.49
N ASP A 183 -5.00 -43.11 -2.86
CA ASP A 183 -5.36 -43.56 -4.20
C ASP A 183 -5.88 -42.43 -5.12
N GLY A 184 -5.87 -41.19 -4.62
CA GLY A 184 -6.34 -39.99 -5.31
C GLY A 184 -7.85 -39.82 -5.31
N ILE A 185 -8.60 -40.60 -4.53
CA ILE A 185 -10.06 -40.48 -4.41
C ILE A 185 -10.39 -39.65 -3.17
N PRO A 186 -11.16 -38.56 -3.28
CA PRO A 186 -11.59 -37.76 -2.13
C PRO A 186 -12.47 -38.52 -1.13
N ASP A 187 -12.37 -38.17 0.15
CA ASP A 187 -13.37 -38.57 1.15
C ASP A 187 -14.63 -37.71 1.00
N VAL A 188 -15.66 -38.31 0.42
CA VAL A 188 -16.96 -37.65 0.17
C VAL A 188 -17.88 -37.64 1.39
N LYS A 189 -17.61 -38.47 2.41
CA LYS A 189 -18.47 -38.60 3.60
C LYS A 189 -18.11 -37.58 4.68
N ALA A 190 -16.83 -37.26 4.81
CA ALA A 190 -16.38 -36.27 5.78
C ALA A 190 -16.91 -34.87 5.43
N ILE A 191 -17.51 -34.21 6.43
CA ILE A 191 -17.91 -32.81 6.33
C ILE A 191 -16.68 -31.94 6.59
N PRO A 192 -16.34 -31.00 5.69
CA PRO A 192 -15.23 -30.09 5.88
C PRO A 192 -15.25 -29.37 7.23
N ILE A 193 -14.11 -29.31 7.91
CA ILE A 193 -13.99 -28.69 9.25
C ILE A 193 -14.49 -27.24 9.28
N GLY A 194 -14.36 -26.51 8.16
CA GLY A 194 -14.86 -25.14 8.05
C GLY A 194 -16.37 -25.03 8.22
N LEU A 195 -17.14 -25.98 7.66
CA LEU A 195 -18.59 -26.05 7.83
C LEU A 195 -18.99 -26.36 9.28
N LEU A 196 -18.26 -27.24 9.94
CA LEU A 196 -18.50 -27.58 11.35
C LEU A 196 -18.28 -26.37 12.26
N LYS A 197 -17.19 -25.62 12.03
CA LYS A 197 -16.88 -24.38 12.76
C LYS A 197 -17.87 -23.26 12.48
N MET A 198 -18.31 -23.10 11.23
CA MET A 198 -19.37 -22.15 10.89
C MET A 198 -20.66 -22.43 11.68
N LYS A 199 -21.05 -23.71 11.78
CA LYS A 199 -22.20 -24.13 12.58
C LYS A 199 -22.04 -23.77 14.06
N GLU A 200 -20.88 -24.06 14.64
CA GLU A 200 -20.56 -23.73 16.03
C GLU A 200 -20.61 -22.20 16.29
N LEU A 201 -20.01 -21.43 15.38
CA LEU A 201 -19.86 -19.98 15.51
C LEU A 201 -21.10 -19.19 15.06
N GLY A 202 -22.08 -19.84 14.43
CA GLY A 202 -23.31 -19.21 13.94
C GLY A 202 -23.15 -18.43 12.63
N ILE A 203 -22.10 -18.70 11.84
CA ILE A 203 -21.92 -18.09 10.52
C ILE A 203 -22.72 -18.89 9.50
N LYS A 204 -23.70 -18.25 8.85
CA LYS A 204 -24.59 -18.96 7.92
C LYS A 204 -24.17 -18.92 6.46
N ASN A 205 -23.41 -17.90 6.02
CA ASN A 205 -23.04 -17.77 4.61
C ASN A 205 -21.66 -18.37 4.35
N VAL A 206 -21.52 -19.06 3.23
CA VAL A 206 -20.41 -19.97 2.97
C VAL A 206 -19.77 -19.68 1.63
N ILE A 207 -18.44 -19.71 1.59
CA ILE A 207 -17.67 -19.77 0.36
C ILE A 207 -16.97 -21.13 0.30
N ILE A 208 -17.42 -21.99 -0.60
CA ILE A 208 -16.84 -23.32 -0.81
C ILE A 208 -15.67 -23.19 -1.78
N GLU A 209 -14.46 -23.52 -1.34
CA GLU A 209 -13.26 -23.48 -2.18
C GLU A 209 -13.01 -24.82 -2.86
N MET A 210 -12.80 -24.79 -4.18
CA MET A 210 -12.45 -25.99 -4.93
C MET A 210 -11.43 -25.71 -6.03
N ASP A 211 -10.49 -26.63 -6.20
CA ASP A 211 -9.55 -26.66 -7.32
C ASP A 211 -9.93 -27.83 -8.25
N LEU A 212 -10.33 -27.50 -9.48
CA LEU A 212 -10.76 -28.47 -10.49
C LEU A 212 -9.59 -29.05 -11.31
N VAL A 213 -8.35 -28.70 -11.00
CA VAL A 213 -7.13 -29.23 -11.59
C VAL A 213 -6.08 -29.65 -10.54
N TYR A 214 -6.48 -29.77 -9.27
CA TYR A 214 -5.60 -30.20 -8.19
C TYR A 214 -4.97 -31.57 -8.47
N ARG A 215 -3.63 -31.65 -8.41
CA ARG A 215 -2.89 -32.85 -8.82
C ARG A 215 -3.10 -34.05 -7.89
N GLY A 216 -3.58 -33.82 -6.67
CA GLY A 216 -3.85 -34.90 -5.71
C GLY A 216 -5.10 -35.73 -6.04
N ILE A 217 -5.99 -35.25 -6.92
CA ILE A 217 -7.23 -35.95 -7.27
C ILE A 217 -7.04 -36.74 -8.58
N ASP A 218 -7.38 -38.04 -8.55
CA ASP A 218 -7.52 -38.85 -9.75
C ASP A 218 -8.88 -38.63 -10.40
N TYR A 219 -8.93 -37.64 -11.30
CA TYR A 219 -10.14 -37.30 -12.03
C TYR A 219 -10.63 -38.33 -13.06
N LYS A 220 -9.90 -39.44 -13.26
CA LYS A 220 -10.43 -40.58 -14.04
C LYS A 220 -11.39 -41.40 -13.18
N LYS A 221 -11.14 -41.46 -11.87
CA LYS A 221 -11.98 -42.15 -10.88
C LYS A 221 -13.02 -41.20 -10.27
N PHE A 222 -12.59 -40.03 -9.83
CA PHE A 222 -13.47 -38.98 -9.29
C PHE A 222 -13.91 -38.04 -10.42
N LYS A 223 -14.93 -38.49 -11.17
CA LYS A 223 -15.42 -37.79 -12.37
C LYS A 223 -16.24 -36.55 -12.01
N VAL A 224 -16.53 -35.73 -13.03
CA VAL A 224 -17.27 -34.47 -12.87
C VAL A 224 -18.69 -34.68 -12.35
N GLU A 225 -19.31 -35.81 -12.68
CA GLU A 225 -20.63 -36.18 -12.16
C GLU A 225 -20.59 -36.34 -10.62
N ALA A 226 -19.58 -37.04 -10.09
CA ALA A 226 -19.39 -37.17 -8.64
C ALA A 226 -19.04 -35.84 -7.95
N ILE A 227 -18.32 -34.95 -8.63
CA ILE A 227 -18.04 -33.58 -8.14
C ILE A 227 -19.36 -32.80 -8.01
N ASN A 228 -20.20 -32.88 -9.03
CA ASN A 228 -21.49 -32.19 -9.09
C ASN A 228 -22.45 -32.68 -8.00
N ASP A 229 -22.58 -34.01 -7.85
CA ASP A 229 -23.41 -34.61 -6.80
C ASP A 229 -22.94 -34.16 -5.41
N LEU A 230 -21.63 -34.19 -5.17
CA LEU A 230 -21.06 -33.75 -3.89
C LEU A 230 -21.28 -32.25 -3.62
N LEU A 231 -21.19 -31.39 -4.64
CA LEU A 231 -21.50 -29.96 -4.49
C LEU A 231 -22.95 -29.76 -4.03
N SER A 232 -23.90 -30.48 -4.64
CA SER A 232 -25.31 -30.42 -4.25
C SER A 232 -25.53 -30.94 -2.83
N GLU A 233 -24.89 -32.05 -2.45
CA GLU A 233 -24.93 -32.56 -1.08
C GLU A 233 -24.39 -31.55 -0.06
N ARG A 234 -23.26 -30.89 -0.36
CA ARG A 234 -22.66 -29.87 0.52
C ARG A 234 -23.57 -28.65 0.66
N MET A 235 -24.12 -28.17 -0.45
CA MET A 235 -25.07 -27.06 -0.47
C MET A 235 -26.38 -27.39 0.28
N ALA A 236 -26.89 -28.62 0.16
CA ALA A 236 -28.04 -29.09 0.92
C ALA A 236 -27.73 -29.20 2.42
N TRP A 237 -26.55 -29.71 2.77
CA TRP A 237 -26.07 -29.75 4.15
C TRP A 237 -26.01 -28.36 4.77
N ILE A 238 -25.43 -27.39 4.06
CA ILE A 238 -25.33 -25.98 4.50
C ILE A 238 -26.72 -25.43 4.83
N ARG A 239 -27.70 -25.60 3.93
CA ARG A 239 -29.05 -25.06 4.15
C ARG A 239 -29.81 -25.75 5.27
N LYS A 240 -29.55 -27.04 5.48
CA LYS A 240 -30.13 -27.83 6.56
C LYS A 240 -29.56 -27.50 7.93
N HIS A 241 -28.25 -27.25 8.02
CA HIS A 241 -27.52 -27.20 9.29
C HIS A 241 -27.05 -25.80 9.70
N LEU A 242 -26.93 -24.86 8.76
CA LEU A 242 -26.57 -23.47 9.05
C LEU A 242 -27.81 -22.57 8.97
N SER A 243 -28.42 -22.44 7.79
CA SER A 243 -29.70 -21.73 7.61
C SER A 243 -30.32 -22.02 6.25
N GLN A 244 -31.66 -22.11 6.16
CA GLN A 244 -32.36 -22.32 4.89
C GLN A 244 -32.08 -21.20 3.87
N ASP A 245 -31.84 -19.99 4.33
CA ASP A 245 -31.53 -18.81 3.51
C ASP A 245 -30.02 -18.56 3.31
N SER A 246 -29.17 -19.53 3.65
CA SER A 246 -27.71 -19.41 3.51
C SER A 246 -27.29 -19.02 2.09
N LYS A 247 -26.53 -17.93 1.97
CA LYS A 247 -25.92 -17.51 0.70
C LYS A 247 -24.63 -18.29 0.48
N VAL A 248 -24.63 -19.18 -0.52
CA VAL A 248 -23.47 -20.02 -0.84
C VAL A 248 -22.78 -19.53 -2.10
N PHE A 249 -21.50 -19.17 -1.99
CA PHE A 249 -20.61 -18.98 -3.12
C PHE A 249 -19.79 -20.24 -3.37
N VAL A 250 -19.55 -20.57 -4.64
CA VAL A 250 -18.57 -21.60 -5.03
C VAL A 250 -17.36 -20.89 -5.64
N ASN A 251 -16.21 -20.96 -4.97
CA ASN A 251 -14.93 -20.45 -5.45
C ASN A 251 -14.21 -21.48 -6.33
N LEU A 252 -14.05 -21.16 -7.61
CA LEU A 252 -13.26 -21.92 -8.56
C LEU A 252 -11.81 -21.41 -8.49
N ARG A 253 -11.01 -22.02 -7.61
CA ARG A 253 -9.60 -21.66 -7.38
C ARG A 253 -8.78 -21.84 -8.67
N ASP A 254 -7.92 -20.85 -8.95
CA ASP A 254 -7.06 -20.83 -10.14
C ASP A 254 -7.81 -21.12 -11.46
N LEU A 255 -9.03 -20.57 -11.61
CA LEU A 255 -9.88 -20.81 -12.78
C LEU A 255 -9.13 -20.63 -14.11
N PRO A 256 -8.32 -19.57 -14.33
CA PRO A 256 -7.51 -19.44 -15.55
C PRO A 256 -6.63 -20.64 -15.90
N ASP A 257 -5.92 -21.19 -14.92
CA ASP A 257 -5.08 -22.37 -15.10
C ASP A 257 -5.94 -23.57 -15.52
N ALA A 258 -7.12 -23.71 -14.91
CA ALA A 258 -8.06 -24.77 -15.23
C ALA A 258 -8.73 -24.57 -16.60
N MET A 259 -8.99 -23.34 -17.01
CA MET A 259 -9.50 -22.98 -18.34
C MET A 259 -8.52 -23.35 -19.45
N ILE A 260 -7.22 -23.24 -19.19
CA ILE A 260 -6.18 -23.69 -20.15
C ILE A 260 -6.08 -25.21 -20.14
N LYS A 261 -5.94 -25.82 -18.96
CA LYS A 261 -5.62 -27.25 -18.84
C LYS A 261 -6.82 -28.15 -19.14
N ARG A 262 -8.01 -27.81 -18.63
CA ARG A 262 -9.21 -28.66 -18.60
C ARG A 262 -10.52 -27.85 -18.73
N PRO A 263 -10.69 -27.03 -19.80
CA PRO A 263 -11.87 -26.15 -19.94
C PRO A 263 -13.21 -26.91 -19.93
N LYS A 264 -13.27 -28.09 -20.56
CA LYS A 264 -14.49 -28.92 -20.58
C LYS A 264 -14.97 -29.30 -19.18
N ARG A 265 -14.05 -29.54 -18.23
CA ARG A 265 -14.41 -29.87 -16.85
C ARG A 265 -15.03 -28.67 -16.14
N ILE A 266 -14.39 -27.51 -16.28
CA ILE A 266 -14.88 -26.25 -15.72
C ILE A 266 -16.31 -25.97 -16.20
N PHE A 267 -16.54 -25.97 -17.51
CA PHE A 267 -17.87 -25.67 -18.04
C PHE A 267 -18.93 -26.70 -17.65
N LYS A 268 -18.58 -27.99 -17.51
CA LYS A 268 -19.52 -28.99 -16.99
C LYS A 268 -19.96 -28.71 -15.56
N VAL A 269 -19.05 -28.26 -14.68
CA VAL A 269 -19.38 -27.88 -13.31
C VAL A 269 -20.20 -26.59 -13.28
N ILE A 270 -19.81 -25.57 -14.05
CA ILE A 270 -20.54 -24.29 -14.14
C ILE A 270 -21.95 -24.51 -14.68
N SER A 271 -22.09 -25.28 -15.76
CA SER A 271 -23.37 -25.60 -16.39
C SER A 271 -24.29 -26.34 -15.43
N TYR A 272 -23.76 -27.33 -14.70
CA TYR A 272 -24.50 -28.04 -13.67
C TYR A 272 -24.98 -27.10 -12.57
N LEU A 273 -24.06 -26.37 -11.91
CA LEU A 273 -24.41 -25.45 -10.83
C LEU A 273 -25.42 -24.41 -11.29
N SER A 274 -25.27 -23.87 -12.50
CA SER A 274 -26.15 -22.85 -13.06
C SER A 274 -27.51 -23.40 -13.49
N SER A 275 -27.62 -24.72 -13.73
CA SER A 275 -28.87 -25.39 -14.13
C SER A 275 -29.70 -25.88 -12.94
N LEU A 276 -29.14 -25.88 -11.72
CA LEU A 276 -29.88 -26.27 -10.52
C LEU A 276 -31.14 -25.41 -10.32
N PRO A 277 -32.20 -25.94 -9.68
CA PRO A 277 -33.38 -25.17 -9.30
C PRO A 277 -33.00 -23.92 -8.47
N PRO A 278 -33.72 -22.79 -8.59
CA PRO A 278 -33.35 -21.54 -7.90
C PRO A 278 -33.13 -21.66 -6.39
N ASN A 279 -33.88 -22.54 -5.71
CA ASN A 279 -33.77 -22.81 -4.28
C ASN A 279 -32.56 -23.70 -3.89
N GLU A 280 -31.98 -24.43 -4.84
CA GLU A 280 -30.85 -25.34 -4.63
C GLU A 280 -29.53 -24.75 -5.15
N ARG A 281 -29.62 -23.91 -6.17
CA ARG A 281 -28.52 -23.21 -6.84
C ARG A 281 -27.69 -22.37 -5.86
N PRO A 282 -26.36 -22.24 -6.05
CA PRO A 282 -25.56 -21.30 -5.27
C PRO A 282 -26.06 -19.86 -5.45
N PHE A 283 -25.71 -19.00 -4.49
CA PHE A 283 -25.95 -17.55 -4.58
C PHE A 283 -25.07 -16.90 -5.67
N GLY A 284 -23.89 -17.48 -5.93
CA GLY A 284 -23.05 -17.07 -7.03
C GLY A 284 -21.81 -17.93 -7.21
N LEU A 285 -21.08 -17.64 -8.26
CA LEU A 285 -19.76 -18.20 -8.54
C LEU A 285 -18.72 -17.12 -8.29
N VAL A 286 -17.60 -17.51 -7.69
CA VAL A 286 -16.43 -16.64 -7.56
C VAL A 286 -15.23 -17.37 -8.13
N TYR A 287 -14.24 -16.63 -8.61
CA TYR A 287 -12.97 -17.23 -8.95
C TYR A 287 -11.82 -16.27 -8.68
N GLU A 288 -10.65 -16.85 -8.47
CA GLU A 288 -9.38 -16.15 -8.36
C GLU A 288 -8.44 -16.51 -9.51
N GLU A 289 -7.43 -15.67 -9.67
CA GLU A 289 -6.40 -15.80 -10.69
C GLU A 289 -5.03 -15.45 -10.08
N SER A 290 -3.92 -15.96 -10.59
CA SER A 290 -2.60 -15.85 -9.92
C SER A 290 -1.73 -14.65 -10.31
N GLY A 291 -2.32 -13.63 -10.93
CA GLY A 291 -1.68 -12.40 -11.43
C GLY A 291 -0.95 -12.57 -12.76
N LYS A 292 -0.96 -13.76 -13.36
CA LYS A 292 -0.08 -14.14 -14.49
C LYS A 292 -0.61 -13.76 -15.87
N TYR A 293 -1.89 -13.41 -15.96
CA TYR A 293 -2.62 -13.37 -17.22
C TYR A 293 -3.00 -11.95 -17.61
N LEU A 294 -3.12 -11.72 -18.92
CA LEU A 294 -3.46 -10.40 -19.45
C LEU A 294 -4.94 -10.04 -19.21
N PRO A 295 -5.28 -8.75 -19.08
CA PRO A 295 -6.66 -8.30 -18.93
C PRO A 295 -7.61 -8.90 -19.97
N GLU A 296 -7.22 -8.94 -21.24
CA GLU A 296 -8.05 -9.45 -22.33
C GLU A 296 -8.36 -10.94 -22.18
N GLN A 297 -7.40 -11.73 -21.68
CA GLN A 297 -7.57 -13.16 -21.46
C GLN A 297 -8.58 -13.41 -20.34
N LEU A 298 -8.41 -12.72 -19.22
CA LEU A 298 -9.33 -12.84 -18.08
C LEU A 298 -10.72 -12.36 -18.44
N GLY A 299 -10.85 -11.20 -19.09
CA GLY A 299 -12.14 -10.73 -19.56
C GLY A 299 -12.82 -11.69 -20.54
N ALA A 300 -12.07 -12.39 -21.40
CA ALA A 300 -12.64 -13.39 -22.30
C ALA A 300 -13.16 -14.62 -21.54
N TRP A 301 -12.43 -15.10 -20.52
CA TRP A 301 -12.90 -16.19 -19.66
C TRP A 301 -14.09 -15.77 -18.79
N THR A 302 -14.10 -14.56 -18.22
CA THR A 302 -15.26 -14.01 -17.51
C THR A 302 -16.50 -14.00 -18.40
N ALA A 303 -16.37 -13.51 -19.64
CA ALA A 303 -17.48 -13.51 -20.60
C ALA A 303 -17.95 -14.92 -20.96
N ALA A 304 -17.05 -15.89 -21.02
CA ALA A 304 -17.42 -17.28 -21.26
C ALA A 304 -18.20 -17.88 -20.08
N VAL A 305 -17.75 -17.65 -18.85
CA VAL A 305 -18.46 -18.06 -17.63
C VAL A 305 -19.83 -17.41 -17.55
N ARG A 306 -19.92 -16.09 -17.72
CA ARG A 306 -21.19 -15.34 -17.69
C ARG A 306 -22.18 -15.88 -18.74
N ARG A 307 -21.72 -16.12 -19.97
CA ARG A 307 -22.56 -16.68 -21.03
C ARG A 307 -23.09 -18.08 -20.69
N GLU A 308 -22.25 -18.93 -20.10
CA GLU A 308 -22.68 -20.27 -19.66
C GLU A 308 -23.74 -20.16 -18.56
N MET A 309 -23.51 -19.32 -17.55
CA MET A 309 -24.48 -19.07 -16.48
C MET A 309 -25.81 -18.55 -17.06
N ASP A 310 -25.78 -17.60 -18.00
CA ASP A 310 -26.97 -17.05 -18.65
C ASP A 310 -27.72 -18.09 -19.48
N ALA A 311 -27.00 -18.93 -20.23
CA ALA A 311 -27.57 -19.99 -21.05
C ALA A 311 -28.30 -21.05 -20.19
N CYS A 312 -27.81 -21.28 -18.97
CA CYS A 312 -28.45 -22.17 -18.00
C CYS A 312 -29.56 -21.47 -17.16
N GLY A 313 -29.87 -20.20 -17.45
CA GLY A 313 -30.92 -19.46 -16.75
C GLY A 313 -30.50 -18.84 -15.41
N PHE A 314 -29.21 -18.69 -15.13
CA PHE A 314 -28.68 -18.09 -13.89
C PHE A 314 -28.32 -16.61 -14.03
N LYS A 315 -29.22 -15.83 -14.63
CA LYS A 315 -28.99 -14.42 -15.01
C LYS A 315 -28.81 -13.46 -13.83
N ASP A 316 -29.47 -13.77 -12.72
CA ASP A 316 -29.43 -13.05 -11.45
C ASP A 316 -28.26 -13.50 -10.55
N GLY A 317 -27.57 -14.57 -10.92
CA GLY A 317 -26.42 -15.09 -10.19
C GLY A 317 -25.25 -14.13 -10.14
N HIS A 318 -24.62 -14.06 -8.97
CA HIS A 318 -23.38 -13.30 -8.81
C HIS A 318 -22.20 -14.00 -9.47
N LEU A 319 -21.39 -13.23 -10.19
CA LEU A 319 -20.09 -13.63 -10.71
C LEU A 319 -19.06 -12.63 -10.20
N LEU A 320 -18.27 -13.05 -9.20
CA LEU A 320 -17.22 -12.22 -8.60
C LEU A 320 -15.84 -12.69 -9.02
N VAL A 321 -14.92 -11.75 -9.13
CA VAL A 321 -13.52 -12.04 -9.52
C VAL A 321 -12.58 -11.43 -8.50
N HIS A 322 -11.58 -12.20 -8.09
CA HIS A 322 -10.44 -11.78 -7.30
C HIS A 322 -9.18 -11.81 -8.18
N VAL A 323 -8.49 -10.67 -8.30
CA VAL A 323 -7.39 -10.46 -9.25
C VAL A 323 -6.11 -10.13 -8.51
N HIS A 324 -5.07 -10.94 -8.65
CA HIS A 324 -3.78 -10.72 -7.99
C HIS A 324 -2.88 -9.79 -8.81
N GLU A 325 -1.99 -9.05 -8.15
CA GLU A 325 -1.25 -7.96 -8.78
C GLU A 325 -0.07 -8.41 -9.63
N GLN A 326 0.71 -9.40 -9.16
CA GLN A 326 1.96 -10.00 -9.68
C GLN A 326 2.82 -9.19 -10.70
N TRP A 327 2.24 -8.74 -11.81
CA TRP A 327 2.85 -8.00 -12.91
C TRP A 327 2.33 -6.56 -13.13
N GLY A 328 1.61 -5.97 -12.17
CA GLY A 328 1.22 -4.56 -12.23
C GLY A 328 -0.07 -4.27 -13.01
N MET A 329 -0.97 -5.26 -13.14
CA MET A 329 -2.12 -5.17 -14.05
C MET A 329 -3.48 -5.37 -13.37
N ALA A 330 -3.56 -5.62 -12.06
CA ALA A 330 -4.79 -6.13 -11.46
C ALA A 330 -5.97 -5.18 -11.62
N ASP A 331 -5.79 -3.87 -11.45
CA ASP A 331 -6.89 -2.91 -11.58
C ASP A 331 -7.47 -2.87 -13.00
N SER A 332 -6.60 -2.91 -14.02
CA SER A 332 -7.04 -2.96 -15.42
C SER A 332 -7.75 -4.28 -15.74
N THR A 333 -7.24 -5.38 -15.20
CA THR A 333 -7.83 -6.72 -15.31
C THR A 333 -9.18 -6.80 -14.60
N GLN A 334 -9.32 -6.24 -13.40
CA GLN A 334 -10.57 -6.21 -12.63
C GLN A 334 -11.66 -5.47 -13.40
N LEU A 335 -11.36 -4.26 -13.92
CA LEU A 335 -12.30 -3.50 -14.75
C LEU A 335 -12.66 -4.27 -16.03
N GLN A 336 -11.70 -4.99 -16.61
CA GLN A 336 -11.90 -5.81 -17.78
C GLN A 336 -12.80 -7.02 -17.49
N CYS A 337 -12.70 -7.66 -16.33
CA CYS A 337 -13.63 -8.70 -15.86
C CYS A 337 -15.05 -8.13 -15.68
N LEU A 338 -15.19 -7.00 -14.96
CA LEU A 338 -16.48 -6.34 -14.73
C LEU A 338 -17.17 -5.95 -16.05
N ALA A 339 -16.40 -5.37 -16.98
CA ALA A 339 -16.92 -5.00 -18.31
C ALA A 339 -17.34 -6.21 -19.18
N ASN A 340 -16.97 -7.43 -18.78
CA ASN A 340 -17.23 -8.67 -19.51
C ASN A 340 -18.14 -9.63 -18.73
N GLY A 341 -18.88 -9.15 -17.74
CA GLY A 341 -20.02 -9.86 -17.16
C GLY A 341 -19.88 -10.28 -15.71
N ALA A 342 -18.73 -10.03 -15.07
CA ALA A 342 -18.68 -10.03 -13.62
C ALA A 342 -19.53 -8.86 -13.09
N ASN A 343 -20.35 -9.13 -12.06
CA ASN A 343 -21.20 -8.13 -11.42
C ASN A 343 -20.73 -7.78 -10.00
N GLY A 344 -19.53 -8.23 -9.63
CA GLY A 344 -18.91 -7.84 -8.39
C GLY A 344 -17.46 -8.24 -8.25
N ILE A 345 -16.90 -7.89 -7.10
CA ILE A 345 -15.50 -8.08 -6.75
C ILE A 345 -15.39 -8.82 -5.42
N TRP A 346 -14.31 -9.57 -5.29
CA TRP A 346 -13.85 -10.13 -4.03
C TRP A 346 -12.47 -9.52 -3.76
N ALA A 347 -12.36 -8.61 -2.79
CA ALA A 347 -11.16 -7.78 -2.60
C ALA A 347 -11.05 -7.20 -1.18
N SER A 348 -9.86 -6.79 -0.78
CA SER A 348 -9.64 -5.94 0.40
C SER A 348 -9.78 -4.46 0.05
N LEU A 349 -9.96 -3.59 1.05
CA LEU A 349 -9.88 -2.13 0.94
C LEU A 349 -8.51 -1.64 0.46
N ILE A 350 -7.45 -2.39 0.74
CA ILE A 350 -6.07 -2.03 0.42
C ILE A 350 -5.41 -3.10 -0.44
N ILE A 351 -4.36 -2.72 -1.19
CA ILE A 351 -3.64 -3.61 -2.12
C ILE A 351 -2.94 -4.79 -1.42
N GLN A 352 -2.60 -4.64 -0.14
CA GLN A 352 -1.90 -5.67 0.64
C GLN A 352 -2.68 -6.99 0.64
N GLY A 353 -2.01 -8.05 0.18
CA GLY A 353 -2.57 -9.39 0.00
C GLY A 353 -1.49 -10.38 -0.41
N ALA A 354 -1.88 -11.58 -0.80
CA ALA A 354 -0.92 -12.61 -1.19
C ALA A 354 0.03 -12.15 -2.33
N SER A 355 1.27 -12.66 -2.31
CA SER A 355 2.31 -12.32 -3.28
C SER A 355 2.62 -10.81 -3.34
N MET A 356 2.27 -10.13 -4.44
CA MET A 356 2.49 -8.70 -4.65
C MET A 356 1.25 -7.86 -4.30
N GLY A 357 0.16 -8.49 -3.84
CA GLY A 357 -1.13 -7.85 -3.60
C GLY A 357 -2.19 -8.23 -4.62
N HIS A 358 -3.27 -7.46 -4.68
CA HIS A 358 -4.43 -7.68 -5.55
C HIS A 358 -5.11 -6.36 -5.94
N SER A 359 -6.08 -6.40 -6.87
CA SER A 359 -6.91 -5.22 -7.19
C SER A 359 -7.85 -4.90 -6.02
N CYS A 360 -7.58 -3.81 -5.31
CA CYS A 360 -8.32 -3.47 -4.11
C CYS A 360 -9.68 -2.82 -4.44
N SER A 361 -10.63 -2.95 -3.51
CA SER A 361 -11.96 -2.38 -3.66
C SER A 361 -11.93 -0.86 -3.73
N THR A 362 -11.02 -0.21 -3.00
CA THR A 362 -10.82 1.25 -3.03
C THR A 362 -10.52 1.76 -4.44
N VAL A 363 -9.50 1.21 -5.10
CA VAL A 363 -9.11 1.65 -6.45
C VAL A 363 -10.17 1.26 -7.47
N THR A 364 -10.78 0.08 -7.33
CA THR A 364 -11.87 -0.36 -8.22
C THR A 364 -13.08 0.56 -8.15
N LEU A 365 -13.59 0.85 -6.94
CA LEU A 365 -14.75 1.72 -6.73
C LEU A 365 -14.47 3.14 -7.22
N MET A 366 -13.29 3.69 -6.96
CA MET A 366 -12.92 5.01 -7.47
C MET A 366 -12.80 5.05 -8.99
N ASN A 367 -12.36 3.97 -9.63
CA ASN A 367 -12.39 3.85 -11.08
C ASN A 367 -13.83 3.86 -11.63
N LEU A 368 -14.79 3.24 -10.94
CA LEU A 368 -16.20 3.29 -11.34
C LEU A 368 -16.81 4.69 -11.08
N ALA A 369 -16.50 5.30 -9.94
CA ALA A 369 -16.93 6.65 -9.58
C ALA A 369 -16.44 7.69 -10.60
N ARG A 370 -15.15 7.68 -10.97
CA ARG A 370 -14.60 8.61 -11.97
C ARG A 370 -15.18 8.41 -13.37
N LEU A 371 -15.64 7.20 -13.69
CA LEU A 371 -16.36 6.95 -14.95
C LEU A 371 -17.78 7.52 -14.93
N GLY A 372 -18.29 7.92 -13.77
CA GLY A 372 -19.63 8.45 -13.57
C GLY A 372 -20.67 7.38 -13.21
N ASN A 373 -20.26 6.28 -12.58
CA ASN A 373 -21.19 5.28 -12.08
C ASN A 373 -21.94 5.80 -10.84
N LYS A 374 -23.19 6.22 -11.03
CA LYS A 374 -24.04 6.73 -9.95
C LYS A 374 -24.50 5.65 -8.97
N LYS A 375 -24.73 4.43 -9.45
CA LYS A 375 -25.19 3.34 -8.61
C LYS A 375 -24.17 2.96 -7.56
N VAL A 376 -22.88 2.94 -7.93
CA VAL A 376 -21.78 2.70 -6.99
C VAL A 376 -21.74 3.79 -5.91
N LEU A 377 -21.96 5.05 -6.28
CA LEU A 377 -22.04 6.18 -5.33
C LEU A 377 -23.27 6.11 -4.40
N GLU A 378 -24.36 5.49 -4.86
CA GLU A 378 -25.56 5.23 -4.04
C GLU A 378 -25.37 4.00 -3.13
N GLN A 379 -24.62 2.99 -3.57
CA GLN A 379 -24.38 1.76 -2.83
C GLN A 379 -23.35 1.91 -1.72
N TYR A 380 -22.36 2.77 -1.90
CA TYR A 380 -21.19 2.88 -1.03
C TYR A 380 -20.81 4.32 -0.71
N ASN A 381 -20.29 4.54 0.49
CA ASN A 381 -19.72 5.82 0.91
C ASN A 381 -18.33 6.00 0.28
N CYS A 382 -18.30 6.31 -1.02
CA CYS A 382 -17.06 6.45 -1.77
C CYS A 382 -16.18 7.61 -1.28
N THR A 383 -16.74 8.61 -0.60
CA THR A 383 -15.98 9.71 0.00
C THR A 383 -15.15 9.26 1.20
N ALA A 384 -15.55 8.21 1.91
CA ALA A 384 -14.80 7.64 3.03
C ALA A 384 -13.69 6.65 2.60
N LEU A 385 -13.62 6.26 1.32
CA LEU A 385 -12.71 5.22 0.84
C LEU A 385 -11.23 5.54 1.09
N ARG A 386 -10.83 6.80 0.90
CA ARG A 386 -9.43 7.21 1.02
C ARG A 386 -8.92 7.05 2.44
N GLU A 387 -9.63 7.64 3.41
CA GLU A 387 -9.27 7.58 4.83
C GLU A 387 -9.35 6.14 5.37
N ALA A 388 -10.41 5.40 5.04
CA ALA A 388 -10.55 4.00 5.44
C ALA A 388 -9.39 3.14 4.91
N ALA A 389 -8.98 3.33 3.66
CA ALA A 389 -7.84 2.61 3.09
C ALA A 389 -6.51 3.01 3.74
N GLN A 390 -6.29 4.30 4.06
CA GLN A 390 -5.12 4.75 4.80
C GLN A 390 -5.04 4.09 6.17
N GLU A 391 -6.16 4.05 6.90
CA GLU A 391 -6.21 3.49 8.24
C GLU A 391 -6.02 1.97 8.22
N VAL A 392 -6.71 1.26 7.32
CA VAL A 392 -6.49 -0.18 7.15
C VAL A 392 -5.04 -0.47 6.76
N CYS A 393 -4.39 0.38 5.94
CA CYS A 393 -2.97 0.25 5.60
C CYS A 393 -2.06 0.42 6.83
N ARG A 394 -2.29 1.44 7.66
CA ARG A 394 -1.54 1.66 8.90
C ARG A 394 -1.70 0.49 9.86
N ILE A 395 -2.93 0.03 10.08
CA ILE A 395 -3.22 -1.12 10.95
C ILE A 395 -2.53 -2.39 10.44
N THR A 396 -2.55 -2.59 9.13
CA THR A 396 -2.04 -3.81 8.49
C THR A 396 -0.50 -3.84 8.44
N THR A 397 0.12 -2.72 8.07
CA THR A 397 1.56 -2.67 7.77
C THR A 397 2.39 -2.02 8.88
N GLY A 398 1.78 -1.19 9.72
CA GLY A 398 2.46 -0.31 10.67
C GLY A 398 3.04 0.96 10.02
N PHE A 399 2.78 1.20 8.75
CA PHE A 399 3.30 2.34 7.98
C PHE A 399 2.20 3.08 7.23
N GLU A 400 2.49 4.32 6.87
CA GLU A 400 1.71 5.07 5.89
C GLU A 400 1.69 4.35 4.53
N PRO A 401 0.61 4.48 3.74
CA PRO A 401 0.58 3.96 2.38
C PRO A 401 1.76 4.46 1.56
N ASN A 402 2.21 3.65 0.60
CA ASN A 402 3.21 4.10 -0.36
C ASN A 402 2.76 5.44 -0.98
N PRO A 403 3.62 6.46 -1.06
CA PRO A 403 3.22 7.77 -1.58
C PRO A 403 2.58 7.71 -2.97
N LEU A 404 3.01 6.79 -3.83
CA LEU A 404 2.50 6.58 -5.19
C LEU A 404 1.26 5.68 -5.26
N GLN A 405 0.77 5.19 -4.12
CA GLN A 405 -0.42 4.36 -4.08
C GLN A 405 -1.62 5.13 -4.64
N VAL A 406 -2.29 4.53 -5.62
CA VAL A 406 -3.44 5.14 -6.29
C VAL A 406 -4.57 5.37 -5.29
N VAL A 407 -5.28 6.50 -5.41
CA VAL A 407 -6.37 6.97 -4.52
C VAL A 407 -5.94 7.40 -3.12
N TYR A 408 -5.14 6.62 -2.40
CA TYR A 408 -4.94 6.79 -0.95
C TYR A 408 -3.49 7.02 -0.52
N GLY A 409 -2.54 7.00 -1.45
CA GLY A 409 -1.19 7.53 -1.23
C GLY A 409 -1.20 9.05 -1.08
N GLU A 410 -0.21 9.58 -0.36
CA GLU A 410 -0.04 11.02 -0.15
C GLU A 410 -0.03 11.78 -1.48
N ARG A 411 0.67 11.25 -2.49
CA ARG A 411 0.86 11.91 -3.78
C ARG A 411 -0.30 11.74 -4.76
N ALA A 412 -1.35 11.01 -4.38
CA ALA A 412 -2.47 10.68 -5.26
C ALA A 412 -3.32 11.90 -5.66
N LEU A 413 -3.28 12.95 -4.83
CA LEU A 413 -4.04 14.19 -5.04
C LEU A 413 -3.16 15.37 -5.47
N ASP A 414 -1.87 15.11 -5.68
CA ASP A 414 -0.93 16.14 -6.12
C ASP A 414 -1.24 16.57 -7.56
N MET A 415 -1.04 17.86 -7.81
CA MET A 415 -0.98 18.41 -9.16
C MET A 415 0.46 18.75 -9.52
N VAL A 416 0.87 18.37 -10.72
CA VAL A 416 2.17 18.75 -11.29
C VAL A 416 1.87 19.74 -12.41
N PHE A 417 2.43 20.95 -12.30
CA PHE A 417 2.24 22.09 -13.21
C PHE A 417 0.89 22.81 -13.09
N GLY A 418 0.92 24.15 -13.01
CA GLY A 418 -0.26 25.02 -13.13
C GLY A 418 -0.79 25.12 -14.57
N MET A 419 -0.45 24.15 -15.43
CA MET A 419 -0.85 24.18 -16.83
C MET A 419 -2.31 23.69 -16.96
N PRO A 420 -3.13 24.35 -17.82
CA PRO A 420 -4.52 23.98 -18.05
C PRO A 420 -4.72 22.51 -18.47
N ASN A 421 -3.73 21.92 -19.16
CA ASN A 421 -3.81 20.55 -19.68
C ASN A 421 -3.66 19.45 -18.61
N PHE A 422 -3.11 19.79 -17.44
CA PHE A 422 -2.92 18.84 -16.32
C PHE A 422 -3.90 19.10 -15.17
N THR A 423 -4.70 20.15 -15.27
CA THR A 423 -5.81 20.42 -14.36
C THR A 423 -7.08 19.80 -14.94
N PRO A 424 -7.79 18.93 -14.21
CA PRO A 424 -9.05 18.40 -14.69
C PRO A 424 -9.99 19.55 -15.09
N GLY A 425 -10.45 19.55 -16.34
CA GLY A 425 -11.40 20.56 -16.80
C GLY A 425 -12.69 20.52 -15.98
N LYS A 426 -13.54 21.56 -16.06
CA LYS A 426 -14.83 21.61 -15.32
C LYS A 426 -15.74 20.39 -15.53
N LYS A 427 -15.55 19.65 -16.63
CA LYS A 427 -16.33 18.45 -17.00
C LYS A 427 -15.64 17.13 -16.64
N GLU A 428 -14.39 17.18 -16.16
CA GLU A 428 -13.59 16.00 -15.82
C GLU A 428 -13.68 15.71 -14.31
N PHE A 429 -13.47 14.44 -13.95
CA PHE A 429 -13.50 14.03 -12.55
C PHE A 429 -12.27 14.56 -11.82
N ASN A 430 -12.48 15.31 -10.74
CA ASN A 430 -11.41 15.80 -9.87
C ASN A 430 -11.44 15.03 -8.55
N MET A 431 -10.42 14.21 -8.32
CA MET A 431 -10.34 13.33 -7.15
C MET A 431 -10.16 14.09 -5.84
N ALA A 432 -9.36 15.17 -5.83
CA ALA A 432 -9.15 15.98 -4.64
C ALA A 432 -10.47 16.63 -4.20
N LYS A 433 -11.17 17.28 -5.15
CA LYS A 433 -12.51 17.86 -4.91
C LYS A 433 -13.51 16.81 -4.45
N PHE A 434 -13.46 15.60 -5.01
CA PHE A 434 -14.35 14.51 -4.62
C PHE A 434 -14.18 14.13 -3.15
N PHE A 435 -12.94 14.13 -2.63
CA PHE A 435 -12.65 13.91 -1.21
C PHE A 435 -12.74 15.16 -0.35
N GLY A 436 -13.18 16.30 -0.88
CA GLY A 436 -13.20 17.57 -0.16
C GLY A 436 -11.81 18.15 0.12
N GLU A 437 -10.76 17.60 -0.48
CA GLU A 437 -9.38 18.06 -0.32
C GLU A 437 -9.02 19.10 -1.39
N LYS A 438 -8.16 20.06 -1.03
CA LYS A 438 -7.57 20.98 -1.99
C LYS A 438 -6.32 20.32 -2.60
N PRO A 439 -6.22 20.17 -3.94
CA PRO A 439 -5.03 19.59 -4.54
C PRO A 439 -3.78 20.36 -4.13
N VAL A 440 -2.69 19.62 -3.96
CA VAL A 440 -1.41 20.21 -3.55
C VAL A 440 -0.53 20.35 -4.79
N MET A 441 -0.11 21.58 -5.08
CA MET A 441 0.81 21.85 -6.18
C MET A 441 2.21 21.39 -5.78
N ARG A 442 2.83 20.51 -6.58
CA ARG A 442 4.21 20.10 -6.33
C ARG A 442 5.19 21.23 -6.56
N MET A 443 5.98 21.52 -5.54
CA MET A 443 7.12 22.43 -5.65
C MET A 443 8.31 21.69 -6.25
N THR A 444 8.71 22.11 -7.44
CA THR A 444 9.89 21.64 -8.16
C THR A 444 10.51 22.83 -8.89
N THR A 445 11.70 22.66 -9.46
CA THR A 445 12.34 23.71 -10.29
C THR A 445 11.55 24.10 -11.53
N LEU A 446 10.49 23.35 -11.87
CA LEU A 446 9.57 23.68 -12.95
C LEU A 446 8.36 24.51 -12.50
N ALA A 447 8.21 24.80 -11.20
CA ALA A 447 7.22 25.75 -10.72
C ALA A 447 7.51 27.17 -11.28
N SER A 448 6.45 27.93 -11.54
CA SER A 448 6.59 29.37 -11.79
C SER A 448 6.82 30.11 -10.47
N PRO A 449 7.41 31.31 -10.49
CA PRO A 449 7.50 32.17 -9.31
C PRO A 449 6.16 32.36 -8.59
N MET A 450 5.10 32.66 -9.36
CA MET A 450 3.74 32.80 -8.80
C MET A 450 3.20 31.52 -8.16
N MET A 451 3.57 30.33 -8.67
CA MET A 451 3.17 29.06 -8.02
C MET A 451 3.83 28.87 -6.65
N ILE A 452 5.07 29.35 -6.49
CA ILE A 452 5.79 29.33 -5.21
C ILE A 452 5.11 30.27 -4.23
N VAL A 453 4.80 31.50 -4.65
CA VAL A 453 4.05 32.49 -3.85
C VAL A 453 2.68 31.95 -3.41
N GLN A 454 1.91 31.38 -4.34
CA GLN A 454 0.61 30.78 -4.01
C GLN A 454 0.74 29.63 -3.00
N ARG A 455 1.87 28.91 -3.02
CA ARG A 455 2.14 27.84 -2.06
C ARG A 455 2.47 28.40 -0.68
N LEU A 456 3.27 29.47 -0.60
CA LEU A 456 3.54 30.20 0.64
C LEU A 456 2.22 30.72 1.24
N ASN A 457 1.43 31.47 0.44
CA ASN A 457 0.13 31.99 0.87
C ASN A 457 -0.82 30.89 1.39
N LYS A 458 -0.82 29.72 0.74
CA LYS A 458 -1.67 28.60 1.14
C LYS A 458 -1.23 27.97 2.46
N LEU A 459 0.06 27.99 2.76
CA LEU A 459 0.61 27.36 3.96
C LEU A 459 0.65 28.29 5.15
N PHE A 460 0.94 29.58 4.92
CA PHE A 460 1.31 30.55 5.96
C PHE A 460 0.50 31.85 5.93
N GLY A 461 -0.62 31.90 5.20
CA GLY A 461 -1.39 33.14 5.04
C GLY A 461 -0.70 34.16 4.11
N GLU A 462 -1.36 35.30 3.89
CA GLU A 462 -0.80 36.36 3.04
C GLU A 462 0.25 37.17 3.81
N ASP A 463 1.41 37.40 3.20
CA ASP A 463 2.49 38.21 3.77
C ASP A 463 3.07 39.16 2.70
N PRO A 464 3.42 40.42 3.05
CA PRO A 464 4.02 41.37 2.11
C PRO A 464 5.31 40.90 1.44
N GLN A 465 6.06 40.00 2.07
CA GLN A 465 7.29 39.42 1.52
C GLN A 465 7.02 38.36 0.44
N PHE A 466 5.80 37.83 0.36
CA PHE A 466 5.42 36.79 -0.61
C PHE A 466 5.14 37.40 -2.00
N THR A 467 6.19 37.95 -2.60
CA THR A 467 6.14 38.61 -3.92
C THR A 467 6.57 37.68 -5.04
N GLU A 468 6.16 37.99 -6.28
CA GLU A 468 6.60 37.23 -7.46
C GLU A 468 8.13 37.26 -7.64
N GLU A 469 8.77 38.39 -7.31
CA GLU A 469 10.22 38.53 -7.31
C GLU A 469 10.87 37.60 -6.29
N ARG A 470 10.31 37.51 -5.07
CA ARG A 470 10.79 36.55 -4.07
C ARG A 470 10.62 35.11 -4.55
N GLY A 471 9.48 34.80 -5.17
CA GLY A 471 9.27 33.50 -5.81
C GLY A 471 10.29 33.18 -6.91
N GLN A 472 10.74 34.19 -7.66
CA GLN A 472 11.78 34.05 -8.67
C GLN A 472 13.14 33.78 -8.02
N ARG A 473 13.48 34.48 -6.94
CA ARG A 473 14.71 34.22 -6.19
C ARG A 473 14.72 32.81 -5.57
N MET A 474 13.61 32.35 -5.00
CA MET A 474 13.46 30.98 -4.50
C MET A 474 13.71 29.94 -5.58
N LYS A 475 13.22 30.18 -6.79
CA LYS A 475 13.49 29.30 -7.92
C LYS A 475 14.97 29.26 -8.30
N GLU A 476 15.66 30.40 -8.25
CA GLU A 476 17.10 30.48 -8.49
C GLU A 476 17.88 29.70 -7.44
N VAL A 477 17.55 29.85 -6.15
CA VAL A 477 18.18 29.09 -5.06
C VAL A 477 17.99 27.59 -5.25
N MET A 478 16.78 27.14 -5.63
CA MET A 478 16.55 25.73 -5.97
C MET A 478 17.48 25.24 -7.10
N LEU A 479 17.75 26.08 -8.12
CA LEU A 479 18.65 25.73 -9.22
C LEU A 479 20.12 25.77 -8.79
N GLU A 480 20.52 26.74 -7.99
CA GLU A 480 21.86 26.84 -7.41
C GLU A 480 22.18 25.59 -6.58
N ASP A 481 21.24 25.13 -5.75
CA ASP A 481 21.36 23.91 -4.96
C ASP A 481 21.64 22.70 -5.86
N LEU A 482 20.86 22.53 -6.93
CA LEU A 482 21.05 21.42 -7.86
C LEU A 482 22.41 21.49 -8.56
N HIS A 483 22.90 22.67 -8.96
CA HIS A 483 24.24 22.84 -9.54
C HIS A 483 25.35 22.50 -8.53
N LYS A 484 25.10 22.75 -7.23
CA LYS A 484 25.99 22.38 -6.12
C LYS A 484 25.79 20.94 -5.64
N ASN A 485 24.97 20.13 -6.33
CA ASN A 485 24.61 18.77 -5.95
C ASN A 485 23.94 18.65 -4.57
N ILE A 486 23.19 19.68 -4.19
CA ILE A 486 22.33 19.74 -3.01
C ILE A 486 20.90 19.42 -3.48
N LYS A 487 20.23 18.49 -2.78
CA LYS A 487 18.88 18.00 -3.13
C LYS A 487 17.92 18.21 -1.97
N GLU A 488 17.54 19.46 -1.71
CA GLU A 488 16.57 19.80 -0.66
C GLU A 488 15.12 19.47 -1.05
N GLU A 489 14.31 19.16 -0.03
CA GLU A 489 12.86 18.96 -0.13
C GLU A 489 12.14 20.31 0.04
N TYR A 490 11.38 20.76 -0.97
CA TYR A 490 10.77 22.11 -0.98
C TYR A 490 9.23 22.11 -0.94
N MET A 491 8.61 20.96 -0.70
CA MET A 491 7.17 20.74 -0.81
C MET A 491 6.44 20.92 0.53
N SER A 492 7.06 20.53 1.64
CA SER A 492 6.54 20.70 2.99
C SER A 492 6.58 22.16 3.45
N ALA A 493 5.82 22.49 4.50
CA ALA A 493 5.87 23.79 5.15
C ALA A 493 7.31 24.13 5.57
N VAL A 494 7.95 23.22 6.27
CA VAL A 494 9.34 23.37 6.70
C VAL A 494 10.30 23.56 5.52
N GLY A 495 10.19 22.71 4.50
CA GLY A 495 11.09 22.78 3.34
C GLY A 495 10.96 24.07 2.53
N ILE A 496 9.74 24.58 2.35
CA ILE A 496 9.51 25.82 1.62
C ILE A 496 9.84 27.07 2.46
N ALA A 497 9.66 27.02 3.79
CA ALA A 497 10.09 28.07 4.71
C ALA A 497 11.62 28.23 4.68
N MET A 498 12.37 27.12 4.80
CA MET A 498 13.84 27.13 4.67
C MET A 498 14.30 27.65 3.29
N LEU A 499 13.57 27.35 2.22
CA LEU A 499 13.88 27.91 0.91
C LEU A 499 13.63 29.43 0.87
N PHE A 500 12.55 29.89 1.48
CA PHE A 500 12.16 31.30 1.51
C PHE A 500 13.20 32.14 2.27
N ASP A 501 13.61 31.66 3.44
CA ASP A 501 14.68 32.24 4.26
C ASP A 501 15.99 32.42 3.46
N ARG A 502 16.50 31.30 2.92
CA ARG A 502 17.71 31.28 2.06
C ARG A 502 17.61 32.07 0.76
N SER A 503 16.39 32.51 0.42
CA SER A 503 16.14 33.39 -0.72
C SER A 503 16.05 34.86 -0.33
N GLY A 504 16.45 35.19 0.90
CA GLY A 504 16.47 36.52 1.49
C GLY A 504 15.13 37.00 2.05
N GLY A 505 14.18 36.09 2.27
CA GLY A 505 12.98 36.36 3.07
C GLY A 505 13.29 36.20 4.56
N ASN A 506 12.47 36.77 5.43
CA ASN A 506 12.58 36.60 6.88
C ASN A 506 11.43 35.72 7.34
N LEU A 507 11.74 34.64 8.06
CA LEU A 507 10.73 33.75 8.65
C LEU A 507 9.79 34.55 9.54
N THR A 508 8.50 34.22 9.52
CA THR A 508 7.46 34.94 10.27
C THR A 508 6.92 34.08 11.41
N GLU A 509 6.32 34.72 12.42
CA GLU A 509 5.62 34.06 13.53
C GLU A 509 4.62 33.00 13.01
N GLU A 510 3.77 33.36 12.04
CA GLU A 510 2.80 32.44 11.43
C GLU A 510 3.49 31.23 10.75
N MET A 511 4.68 31.39 10.16
CA MET A 511 5.46 30.24 9.67
C MET A 511 5.87 29.33 10.82
N SER A 512 6.37 29.91 11.91
CA SER A 512 6.76 29.18 13.12
C SER A 512 5.57 28.41 13.68
N GLU A 513 4.40 29.04 13.84
CA GLU A 513 3.18 28.41 14.35
C GLU A 513 2.71 27.24 13.47
N VAL A 514 2.63 27.45 12.15
CA VAL A 514 2.23 26.40 11.20
C VAL A 514 3.18 25.21 11.28
N ILE A 515 4.48 25.48 11.44
CA ILE A 515 5.52 24.45 11.51
C ILE A 515 5.52 23.75 12.87
N ALA A 516 5.24 24.46 13.95
CA ALA A 516 5.06 23.91 15.29
C ALA A 516 4.02 22.78 15.28
N GLN A 517 2.91 22.98 14.57
CA GLN A 517 1.83 22.01 14.42
C GLN A 517 2.21 20.78 13.56
N VAL A 518 3.26 20.86 12.74
CA VAL A 518 3.71 19.73 11.91
C VAL A 518 4.41 18.68 12.76
N LYS A 519 3.75 17.53 12.95
CA LYS A 519 4.35 16.36 13.60
C LYS A 519 5.25 15.58 12.64
N PRO A 520 6.44 15.12 13.07
CA PRO A 520 7.25 14.19 12.27
C PRO A 520 6.47 12.92 11.97
N LYS A 521 6.60 12.39 10.74
CA LYS A 521 5.82 11.23 10.29
C LYS A 521 6.28 9.89 10.86
N THR A 522 7.55 9.80 11.28
CA THR A 522 8.14 8.54 11.76
C THR A 522 8.31 8.57 13.27
N ALA A 523 8.07 7.44 13.93
CA ALA A 523 8.32 7.29 15.37
C ALA A 523 9.77 7.65 15.73
N HIS A 524 10.74 7.19 14.91
CA HIS A 524 12.15 7.55 15.05
C HIS A 524 12.40 9.06 15.08
N ALA A 525 11.78 9.83 14.18
CA ALA A 525 11.94 11.29 14.19
C ALA A 525 11.26 11.95 15.38
N GLN A 526 10.12 11.41 15.84
CA GLN A 526 9.45 11.89 17.05
C GLN A 526 10.30 11.61 18.30
N GLU A 527 10.91 10.43 18.39
CA GLU A 527 11.81 10.03 19.48
C GLU A 527 13.04 10.95 19.55
N LEU A 528 13.76 11.14 18.43
CA LEU A 528 14.95 12.00 18.42
C LEU A 528 14.63 13.46 18.77
N ILE A 529 13.49 14.00 18.30
CA ILE A 529 13.08 15.37 18.64
C ILE A 529 12.66 15.45 20.12
N ALA A 530 12.01 14.42 20.66
CA ALA A 530 11.66 14.37 22.08
C ALA A 530 12.91 14.27 22.98
N GLU A 531 13.95 13.55 22.56
CA GLU A 531 15.24 13.52 23.26
C GLU A 531 15.88 14.91 23.32
N ILE A 532 15.86 15.66 22.21
CA ILE A 532 16.39 17.04 22.18
C ILE A 532 15.53 17.99 23.02
N HIS A 533 14.21 17.82 23.02
CA HIS A 533 13.32 18.61 23.88
C HIS A 533 13.58 18.34 25.36
N ALA A 534 13.90 17.11 25.75
CA ALA A 534 14.30 16.81 27.12
C ALA A 534 15.61 17.51 27.49
N MET A 535 16.55 17.66 26.54
CA MET A 535 17.74 18.49 26.74
C MET A 535 17.41 19.97 26.85
N TRP A 536 16.43 20.46 26.09
CA TRP A 536 15.92 21.83 26.17
C TRP A 536 15.37 22.14 27.55
N ASP A 537 14.49 21.26 28.06
CA ASP A 537 13.89 21.38 29.40
C ASP A 537 14.95 21.53 30.52
N GLU A 538 16.13 20.93 30.38
CA GLU A 538 17.22 21.04 31.37
C GLU A 538 17.89 22.42 31.40
N TRP A 539 17.80 23.17 30.30
CA TRP A 539 18.29 24.54 30.21
C TRP A 539 17.20 25.55 30.56
N ASP A 540 15.97 25.33 30.10
CA ASP A 540 14.77 26.15 30.36
C ASP A 540 14.56 26.34 31.87
N LEU A 541 14.61 25.23 32.61
CA LEU A 541 14.44 25.23 34.07
C LEU A 541 15.53 25.98 34.85
N ARG A 542 16.67 26.33 34.24
CA ARG A 542 17.74 27.07 34.93
C ARG A 542 17.39 28.54 35.11
N ASP A 543 16.44 29.03 34.33
CA ASP A 543 16.05 30.43 34.27
C ASP A 543 14.90 30.70 35.26
N GLY A 544 14.36 29.63 35.85
CA GLY A 544 13.46 29.63 37.02
C GLY A 544 11.99 29.36 36.68
N GLU A 545 11.62 29.46 35.41
CA GLU A 545 10.31 29.12 34.87
C GLU A 545 10.47 28.12 33.72
N LYS A 546 9.41 27.36 33.42
CA LYS A 546 9.38 26.46 32.27
C LYS A 546 8.37 27.03 31.27
N ASP A 547 8.86 27.85 30.36
CA ASP A 547 8.07 28.62 29.39
C ASP A 547 8.40 28.25 27.94
N ASP A 548 9.29 27.28 27.71
CA ASP A 548 9.80 26.88 26.40
C ASP A 548 10.56 28.03 25.68
N GLN A 549 11.12 28.97 26.44
CA GLN A 549 11.93 30.09 25.95
C GLN A 549 13.34 30.07 26.56
N LEU A 550 14.36 30.19 25.72
CA LEU A 550 15.75 30.31 26.18
C LEU A 550 16.34 31.66 25.83
N GLU A 551 16.88 32.33 26.84
CA GLU A 551 17.79 33.47 26.64
C GLU A 551 18.97 33.06 25.74
N PHE A 552 19.47 33.99 24.91
CA PHE A 552 20.58 33.73 23.98
C PHE A 552 21.82 33.11 24.63
N ASP A 553 22.11 33.48 25.88
CA ASP A 553 23.19 32.89 26.67
C ASP A 553 22.93 31.42 27.00
N ALA A 554 21.69 31.08 27.39
CA ALA A 554 21.30 29.72 27.73
C ALA A 554 21.30 28.84 26.47
N PHE A 555 20.69 29.31 25.37
CA PHE A 555 20.69 28.60 24.10
C PHE A 555 22.12 28.37 23.56
N TYR A 556 22.98 29.39 23.65
CA TYR A 556 24.37 29.27 23.23
C TYR A 556 25.10 28.17 24.01
N ASN A 557 25.03 28.22 25.35
CA ASN A 557 25.75 27.28 26.19
C ASN A 557 25.21 25.85 26.09
N GLY A 558 23.89 25.70 25.90
CA GLY A 558 23.25 24.39 25.78
C GLY A 558 23.46 23.72 24.44
N PHE A 559 23.43 24.47 23.35
CA PHE A 559 23.32 23.87 22.01
C PHE A 559 24.35 24.38 20.99
N LEU A 560 24.70 25.67 21.01
CA LEU A 560 25.51 26.29 19.95
C LEU A 560 27.03 26.25 20.21
N ALA A 561 27.45 26.22 21.48
CA ALA A 561 28.86 26.25 21.91
C ALA A 561 29.77 25.19 21.23
N PRO A 562 29.31 23.97 20.89
CA PRO A 562 30.12 23.02 20.12
C PRO A 562 30.44 23.47 18.68
N TYR A 563 29.72 24.44 18.15
CA TYR A 563 29.81 24.89 16.76
C TYR A 563 30.37 26.31 16.61
N PHE A 564 30.20 27.17 17.62
CA PHE A 564 30.75 28.52 17.67
C PHE A 564 31.69 28.69 18.88
N GLY A 565 32.87 29.28 18.65
CA GLY A 565 33.90 29.40 19.68
C GLY A 565 33.83 30.67 20.54
N CYS A 566 33.04 31.68 20.16
CA CYS A 566 32.96 32.95 20.88
C CYS A 566 31.52 33.51 20.87
N TYR A 567 30.85 33.50 22.02
CA TYR A 567 29.54 34.15 22.21
C TYR A 567 29.62 35.68 22.29
N ARG A 568 30.77 36.21 22.75
CA ARG A 568 30.92 37.64 23.05
C ARG A 568 31.26 38.50 21.83
N CYS A 569 31.46 37.94 20.64
CA CYS A 569 31.61 38.75 19.45
C CYS A 569 30.24 39.24 18.97
N ASP A 570 30.19 40.48 18.50
CA ASP A 570 28.97 41.10 17.97
C ASP A 570 28.37 40.27 16.83
N GLU A 571 29.22 39.60 16.05
CA GLU A 571 28.85 38.67 14.98
C GLU A 571 28.00 37.49 15.48
N THR A 572 28.31 36.87 16.62
CA THR A 572 27.52 35.74 17.16
C THR A 572 26.18 36.21 17.72
N LYS A 573 26.15 37.39 18.35
CA LYS A 573 24.89 37.99 18.84
C LYS A 573 23.98 38.43 17.70
N GLN A 574 24.55 38.99 16.64
CA GLN A 574 23.82 39.31 15.42
C GLN A 574 23.29 38.05 14.74
N ALA A 575 24.11 37.01 14.68
CA ALA A 575 23.72 35.75 14.09
C ALA A 575 22.60 35.04 14.86
N LEU A 576 22.53 35.16 16.20
CA LEU A 576 21.42 34.60 16.99
C LEU A 576 20.06 35.25 16.68
N LYS A 577 20.02 36.43 16.05
CA LYS A 577 18.78 36.99 15.50
C LYS A 577 18.20 36.17 14.34
N ALA A 578 18.96 35.25 13.75
CA ALA A 578 18.47 34.39 12.68
C ALA A 578 17.54 33.26 13.18
N ILE A 579 17.52 32.99 14.49
CA ILE A 579 16.60 32.01 15.09
C ILE A 579 15.41 32.69 15.78
N ASP A 580 15.61 33.89 16.34
CA ASP A 580 14.60 34.77 16.95
C ASP A 580 13.72 35.41 15.84
N MET A 581 12.57 34.80 15.57
CA MET A 581 11.64 35.13 14.49
C MET A 581 10.63 36.21 14.87
N ASP A 582 10.33 36.38 16.16
CA ASP A 582 9.40 37.40 16.66
C ASP A 582 10.10 38.66 17.21
N GLU A 583 11.44 38.65 17.22
CA GLU A 583 12.32 39.73 17.66
C GLU A 583 12.17 40.07 19.16
N ASP A 584 11.77 39.10 19.99
CA ASP A 584 11.59 39.27 21.43
C ASP A 584 12.91 39.20 22.23
N GLY A 585 14.00 38.76 21.58
CA GLY A 585 15.33 38.65 22.16
C GLY A 585 15.63 37.31 22.84
N THR A 586 14.74 36.33 22.72
CA THR A 586 14.88 34.96 23.20
C THR A 586 14.87 33.96 22.03
N VAL A 587 15.00 32.67 22.32
CA VAL A 587 14.81 31.58 21.36
C VAL A 587 13.68 30.70 21.85
N ASP A 588 12.59 30.66 21.11
CA ASP A 588 11.49 29.74 21.38
C ASP A 588 11.83 28.32 20.94
N TRP A 589 11.29 27.33 21.65
CA TRP A 589 11.36 25.94 21.20
C TRP A 589 10.80 25.77 19.78
N ASN A 590 9.74 26.48 19.42
CA ASN A 590 9.10 26.36 18.11
C ASN A 590 10.03 26.79 16.97
N GLU A 591 10.80 27.85 17.19
CA GLU A 591 11.80 28.37 16.26
C GLU A 591 12.94 27.38 16.08
N PHE A 592 13.43 26.79 17.16
CA PHE A 592 14.47 25.77 17.07
C PHE A 592 13.94 24.46 16.45
N ALA A 593 12.72 24.07 16.79
CA ALA A 593 12.06 22.88 16.26
C ALA A 593 11.87 22.94 14.74
N LEU A 594 11.78 24.12 14.13
CA LEU A 594 11.82 24.29 12.67
C LEU A 594 13.02 23.56 12.06
N TYR A 595 14.23 23.87 12.54
CA TYR A 595 15.48 23.34 12.02
C TYR A 595 15.62 21.84 12.28
N LEU A 596 15.14 21.36 13.44
CA LEU A 596 15.12 19.93 13.77
C LEU A 596 14.15 19.15 12.86
N LYS A 597 12.94 19.68 12.66
CA LYS A 597 11.94 19.08 11.76
C LYS A 597 12.44 19.10 10.31
N TRP A 598 13.10 20.17 9.88
CA TRP A 598 13.73 20.24 8.56
C TRP A 598 14.79 19.15 8.40
N ALA A 599 15.74 19.10 9.36
CA ALA A 599 16.84 18.15 9.34
C ALA A 599 16.35 16.70 9.32
N MET A 600 15.33 16.34 10.10
CA MET A 600 14.77 14.97 10.07
C MET A 600 14.01 14.64 8.78
N ARG A 601 13.37 15.62 8.14
CA ARG A 601 12.71 15.41 6.86
C ARG A 601 13.71 15.23 5.73
N GLN A 602 14.75 16.05 5.73
CA GLN A 602 15.78 16.09 4.70
C GLN A 602 16.80 14.94 4.85
N TYR A 603 17.12 14.58 6.09
CA TYR A 603 18.08 13.55 6.45
C TYR A 603 17.41 12.49 7.36
N PRO A 604 16.43 11.72 6.84
CA PRO A 604 15.68 10.75 7.65
C PRO A 604 16.52 9.59 8.20
N GLN A 605 17.75 9.41 7.69
CA GLN A 605 18.72 8.41 8.12
C GLN A 605 19.53 8.80 9.37
N THR A 606 19.35 10.02 9.89
CA THR A 606 19.98 10.50 11.12
C THR A 606 19.70 9.54 12.27
N LYS A 607 20.73 9.15 13.03
CA LYS A 607 20.64 8.02 13.97
C LYS A 607 20.41 8.45 15.42
N THR A 608 20.97 9.57 15.83
CA THR A 608 20.99 10.05 17.23
C THR A 608 20.55 11.51 17.31
N ALA A 609 20.18 11.96 18.51
CA ALA A 609 19.88 13.35 18.79
C ALA A 609 21.06 14.28 18.49
N GLU A 610 22.29 13.85 18.82
CA GLU A 610 23.53 14.60 18.53
C GLU A 610 23.78 14.76 17.02
N ASP A 611 23.57 13.68 16.24
CA ASP A 611 23.68 13.74 14.77
C ASP A 611 22.63 14.71 14.22
N LEU A 612 21.41 14.71 14.78
CA LEU A 612 20.32 15.59 14.38
C LEU A 612 20.67 17.07 14.66
N LEU A 613 21.13 17.38 15.87
CA LEU A 613 21.61 18.72 16.23
C LEU A 613 22.71 19.17 15.27
N SER A 614 23.70 18.32 15.02
CA SER A 614 24.81 18.62 14.12
C SER A 614 24.35 18.96 12.70
N VAL A 615 23.36 18.22 12.18
CA VAL A 615 22.76 18.51 10.87
C VAL A 615 21.98 19.82 10.90
N ALA A 616 21.12 20.02 11.90
CA ALA A 616 20.29 21.22 12.05
C ALA A 616 21.16 22.49 12.12
N PHE A 617 22.20 22.49 12.95
CA PHE A 617 23.14 23.61 13.05
C PHE A 617 23.95 23.79 11.77
N ARG A 618 24.74 22.79 11.36
CA ARG A 618 25.74 22.98 10.29
C ARG A 618 25.14 23.23 8.92
N LYS A 619 23.92 22.74 8.68
CA LYS A 619 23.29 22.82 7.36
C LYS A 619 22.05 23.69 7.31
N GLY A 620 21.46 24.02 8.46
CA GLY A 620 20.28 24.87 8.57
C GLY A 620 20.65 26.21 9.20
N LEU A 621 20.83 26.22 10.52
CA LEU A 621 20.92 27.45 11.29
C LEU A 621 22.20 28.26 11.01
N ILE A 622 23.38 27.63 10.93
CA ILE A 622 24.65 28.35 10.71
C ILE A 622 24.69 29.05 9.34
N PRO A 623 24.21 28.43 8.25
CA PRO A 623 24.00 29.16 7.01
C PRO A 623 23.08 30.39 7.14
N ALA A 624 21.93 30.27 7.82
CA ALA A 624 21.01 31.38 8.03
C ALA A 624 21.65 32.52 8.85
N MET A 625 22.38 32.15 9.90
CA MET A 625 23.21 33.03 10.72
C MET A 625 24.23 33.84 9.89
N GLN A 626 24.87 33.21 8.89
CA GLN A 626 25.83 33.91 8.02
C GLN A 626 25.16 34.94 7.13
N ASP A 627 23.95 34.65 6.64
CA ASP A 627 23.20 35.57 5.79
C ASP A 627 22.79 36.84 6.56
N GLU A 628 22.42 36.73 7.85
CA GLU A 628 22.12 37.90 8.69
C GLU A 628 23.32 38.81 8.93
N VAL A 629 24.50 38.24 9.18
CA VAL A 629 25.74 39.02 9.36
C VAL A 629 26.13 39.75 8.07
N LEU A 630 25.91 39.13 6.91
CA LEU A 630 26.27 39.70 5.60
C LEU A 630 25.28 40.75 5.08
N LYS A 631 24.04 40.83 5.59
CA LYS A 631 23.03 41.84 5.20
C LYS A 631 23.43 43.29 5.57
N GLN A 632 24.33 43.47 6.53
CA GLN A 632 24.72 44.80 7.05
C GLN A 632 26.12 45.29 6.60
N SER A 633 26.88 44.44 5.88
CA SER A 633 28.17 44.76 5.27
C SER A 633 28.03 45.12 3.79
#